data_AF-A0A1U5GJQ1-F1
#
_entry.id   AF-A0A1U5GJQ1-F1
#
_cell.length_a   1.000
_cell.length_b   1.000
_cell.length_c   1.000
_cell.angle_alpha   90.00
_cell.angle_beta   90.00
_cell.angle_gamma   90.00
#
_symmetry.space_group_name_H-M   'P 1'
#
loop_
_entity.id
_entity.type
_entity.pdbx_description
1 polymer ?
#
loop_
_entity_poly.entity_id
_entity_poly.type
_entity_poly.pdbx_seq_one_letter_code
_entity_poly.pdbx_strand_id
1 'polypeptide(L)'
;MSGVIIRAAERYLDRISPRIAAHADLGSALVDFVEYTVEAARREEIIGLLFGSDEELAGVGLAAGTSTSLFEIVTEFLRPIFTRHWSCVEPGVSVDDAAEWVVRTILSLLTVRGPRERSRDGLRAFLSRFLLPAILAGDHARPM
;
A
#
# COMPACT_ATOMS: atom_id res chain seq x y z
N MET A 1 17.81 -8.27 -9.55
CA MET A 1 16.34 -8.21 -9.51
C MET A 1 15.78 -9.35 -10.36
N SER A 2 15.03 -10.32 -9.82
CA SER A 2 14.35 -11.29 -10.68
C SER A 2 13.16 -10.61 -11.33
N GLY A 3 13.29 -10.26 -12.63
CA GLY A 3 12.24 -9.55 -13.37
C GLY A 3 10.85 -10.21 -13.33
N VAL A 4 10.75 -11.48 -12.90
CA VAL A 4 9.48 -12.18 -12.68
C VAL A 4 8.63 -11.55 -11.57
N ILE A 5 9.25 -11.18 -10.45
CA ILE A 5 8.55 -10.66 -9.26
C ILE A 5 8.08 -9.22 -9.49
N ILE A 6 8.93 -8.38 -10.09
CA ILE A 6 8.52 -7.02 -10.50
C ILE A 6 7.37 -7.06 -11.50
N ARG A 7 7.45 -7.91 -12.54
CA ARG A 7 6.34 -8.09 -13.47
C ARG A 7 5.08 -8.61 -12.79
N ALA A 8 5.19 -9.37 -11.70
CA ALA A 8 4.03 -9.80 -10.93
C ALA A 8 3.42 -8.62 -10.15
N ALA A 9 4.24 -7.75 -9.56
CA ALA A 9 3.79 -6.51 -8.95
C ALA A 9 3.09 -5.59 -9.95
N GLU A 10 3.71 -5.32 -11.11
CA GLU A 10 3.13 -4.49 -12.17
C GLU A 10 1.77 -5.04 -12.63
N ARG A 11 1.70 -6.35 -12.96
CA ARG A 11 0.43 -6.99 -13.33
C ARG A 11 -0.63 -6.91 -12.24
N TYR A 12 -0.23 -7.02 -10.98
CA TYR A 12 -1.14 -6.87 -9.86
C TYR A 12 -1.67 -5.44 -9.77
N LEU A 13 -0.80 -4.45 -9.87
CA LEU A 13 -1.16 -3.03 -9.83
C LEU A 13 -2.07 -2.63 -11.01
N ASP A 14 -1.77 -3.11 -12.22
CA ASP A 14 -2.61 -2.94 -13.40
C ASP A 14 -4.02 -3.51 -13.16
N ARG A 15 -4.10 -4.71 -12.55
CA ARG A 15 -5.37 -5.38 -12.26
C ARG A 15 -6.23 -4.61 -11.25
N ILE A 16 -5.62 -3.99 -10.24
CA ILE A 16 -6.37 -3.26 -9.19
C ILE A 16 -6.61 -1.80 -9.54
N SER A 17 -5.88 -1.23 -10.51
CA SER A 17 -5.95 0.18 -10.88
C SER A 17 -7.39 0.68 -11.10
N PRO A 18 -8.28 -0.03 -11.86
CA PRO A 18 -9.65 0.43 -12.04
C PRO A 18 -10.47 0.47 -10.75
N ARG A 19 -10.19 -0.44 -9.80
CA ARG A 19 -10.87 -0.49 -8.49
C ARG A 19 -10.47 0.73 -7.65
N ILE A 20 -9.18 1.05 -7.60
CA ILE A 20 -8.68 2.17 -6.80
C ILE A 20 -9.12 3.50 -7.41
N ALA A 21 -9.07 3.63 -8.75
CA ALA A 21 -9.49 4.85 -9.45
C ALA A 21 -10.99 5.13 -9.39
N ALA A 22 -11.82 4.14 -9.02
CA ALA A 22 -13.27 4.28 -8.89
C ALA A 22 -13.71 5.00 -7.61
N HIS A 23 -12.84 5.13 -6.60
CA HIS A 23 -13.16 5.85 -5.38
C HIS A 23 -13.27 7.36 -5.63
N ALA A 24 -14.22 8.00 -4.95
CA ALA A 24 -14.47 9.43 -5.07
C ALA A 24 -13.53 10.27 -4.18
N ASP A 25 -12.96 9.66 -3.14
CA ASP A 25 -12.09 10.31 -2.17
C ASP A 25 -10.78 9.52 -1.96
N LEU A 26 -9.71 10.26 -1.62
CA LEU A 26 -8.38 9.69 -1.42
C LEU A 26 -8.33 8.72 -0.25
N GLY A 27 -9.07 8.98 0.83
CA GLY A 27 -9.07 8.12 2.01
C GLY A 27 -9.59 6.72 1.71
N SER A 28 -10.74 6.63 1.04
CA SER A 28 -11.33 5.37 0.61
C SER A 28 -10.44 4.63 -0.38
N ALA A 29 -9.79 5.34 -1.32
CA ALA A 29 -8.85 4.75 -2.27
C ALA A 29 -7.64 4.11 -1.56
N LEU A 30 -7.02 4.81 -0.60
CA LEU A 30 -5.86 4.32 0.14
C LEU A 30 -6.20 3.15 1.07
N VAL A 31 -7.32 3.24 1.78
CA VAL A 31 -7.79 2.16 2.65
C VAL A 31 -8.08 0.90 1.84
N ASP A 32 -8.80 1.02 0.72
CA ASP A 32 -9.13 -0.12 -0.14
C ASP A 32 -7.87 -0.70 -0.80
N PHE A 33 -6.91 0.14 -1.20
CA PHE A 33 -5.63 -0.32 -1.72
C PHE A 33 -4.86 -1.17 -0.70
N VAL A 34 -4.74 -0.70 0.55
CA VAL A 34 -4.06 -1.46 1.61
C VAL A 34 -4.80 -2.74 1.94
N GLU A 35 -6.12 -2.68 2.13
CA GLU A 35 -6.95 -3.84 2.47
C GLU A 35 -6.86 -4.92 1.40
N TYR A 36 -7.07 -4.53 0.14
CA TYR A 36 -7.06 -5.46 -0.98
C TYR A 36 -5.67 -6.05 -1.22
N THR A 37 -4.60 -5.26 -1.03
CA THR A 37 -3.21 -5.75 -1.16
C THR A 37 -2.83 -6.72 -0.07
N VAL A 38 -3.22 -6.46 1.18
CA VAL A 38 -2.98 -7.42 2.28
C VAL A 38 -3.75 -8.72 2.06
N GLU A 39 -4.99 -8.64 1.57
CA GLU A 39 -5.78 -9.84 1.24
C GLU A 39 -5.17 -10.63 0.07
N ALA A 40 -4.72 -9.95 -0.98
CA ALA A 40 -4.06 -10.57 -2.12
C ALA A 40 -2.73 -11.24 -1.72
N ALA A 41 -1.88 -10.54 -0.97
CA ALA A 41 -0.60 -11.07 -0.49
C ALA A 41 -0.75 -12.33 0.40
N ARG A 42 -1.87 -12.45 1.12
CA ARG A 42 -2.18 -13.65 1.93
C ARG A 42 -2.69 -14.84 1.11
N ARG A 43 -3.24 -14.59 -0.09
CA ARG A 43 -3.82 -15.62 -0.97
C ARG A 43 -2.89 -16.04 -2.10
N GLU A 44 -2.12 -15.10 -2.62
CA GLU A 44 -1.27 -15.25 -3.78
C GLU A 44 0.19 -15.19 -3.33
N GLU A 45 0.86 -16.35 -3.25
CA GLU A 45 2.24 -16.48 -2.74
C GLU A 45 3.21 -15.50 -3.44
N ILE A 46 3.10 -15.34 -4.77
CA ILE A 46 3.96 -14.44 -5.53
C ILE A 46 3.78 -12.96 -5.15
N ILE A 47 2.59 -12.57 -4.69
CA ILE A 47 2.32 -11.22 -4.18
C ILE A 47 2.85 -11.10 -2.75
N GLY A 48 2.68 -12.13 -1.92
CA GLY A 48 3.27 -12.18 -0.58
C GLY A 48 4.79 -12.03 -0.59
N LEU A 49 5.47 -12.67 -1.55
CA LEU A 49 6.92 -12.57 -1.75
C LEU A 49 7.41 -11.15 -2.03
N LEU A 50 6.55 -10.22 -2.49
CA LEU A 50 6.96 -8.82 -2.66
C LEU A 50 7.28 -8.13 -1.35
N PHE A 51 6.69 -8.61 -0.24
CA PHE A 51 6.70 -7.93 1.05
C PHE A 51 7.66 -8.59 2.07
N GLY A 52 8.50 -9.53 1.62
CA GLY A 52 9.57 -10.10 2.44
C GLY A 52 10.66 -9.08 2.75
N SER A 53 11.38 -9.28 3.86
CA SER A 53 12.60 -8.54 4.17
C SER A 53 13.70 -8.82 3.14
N ASP A 54 14.68 -7.92 2.99
CA ASP A 54 15.80 -8.13 2.05
C ASP A 54 16.55 -9.46 2.31
N GLU A 55 16.58 -9.95 3.56
CA GLU A 55 17.18 -11.24 3.92
C GLU A 55 16.31 -12.44 3.48
N GLU A 56 14.99 -12.37 3.66
CA GLU A 56 14.03 -13.36 3.14
C GLU A 56 14.03 -13.36 1.59
N LEU A 57 14.11 -12.17 0.99
CA LEU A 57 14.21 -11.97 -0.45
C LEU A 57 15.53 -12.53 -1.00
N ALA A 58 16.66 -12.30 -0.30
CA ALA A 58 17.95 -12.89 -0.65
C ALA A 58 17.91 -14.42 -0.59
N GLY A 59 17.20 -14.98 0.40
CA GLY A 59 16.97 -16.43 0.55
C GLY A 59 16.23 -17.07 -0.63
N VAL A 60 15.46 -16.29 -1.41
CA VAL A 60 14.79 -16.74 -2.65
C VAL A 60 15.50 -16.26 -3.93
N GLY A 61 16.76 -15.84 -3.82
CA GLY A 61 17.62 -15.47 -4.96
C GLY A 61 17.40 -14.06 -5.50
N LEU A 62 16.87 -13.14 -4.67
CA LEU A 62 16.68 -11.74 -5.03
C LEU A 62 17.86 -10.89 -4.54
N ALA A 63 18.18 -9.85 -5.30
CA ALA A 63 19.32 -8.98 -4.98
C ALA A 63 18.93 -7.92 -3.93
N ALA A 64 19.92 -7.45 -3.16
CA ALA A 64 19.81 -6.24 -2.36
C ALA A 64 19.30 -5.07 -3.23
N GLY A 65 18.33 -4.30 -2.71
CA GLY A 65 17.64 -3.23 -3.46
C GLY A 65 16.28 -3.61 -4.04
N THR A 66 15.81 -4.85 -3.82
CA THR A 66 14.45 -5.27 -4.21
C THR A 66 13.37 -4.50 -3.42
N SER A 67 13.64 -4.18 -2.16
CA SER A 67 12.82 -3.30 -1.33
C SER A 67 12.64 -1.91 -1.95
N THR A 68 13.72 -1.27 -2.43
CA THR A 68 13.64 0.06 -3.07
C THR A 68 12.75 0.07 -4.32
N SER A 69 12.88 -0.93 -5.19
CA SER A 69 12.05 -1.01 -6.40
C SER A 69 10.56 -1.22 -6.09
N LEU A 70 10.22 -1.90 -4.99
CA LEU A 70 8.83 -2.00 -4.55
C LEU A 70 8.27 -0.63 -4.19
N PHE A 71 9.02 0.18 -3.42
CA PHE A 71 8.62 1.54 -3.08
C PHE A 71 8.43 2.38 -4.35
N GLU A 72 9.38 2.37 -5.28
CA GLU A 72 9.29 3.11 -6.54
C GLU A 72 8.03 2.74 -7.34
N ILE A 73 7.77 1.45 -7.54
CA ILE A 73 6.63 0.97 -8.31
C ILE A 73 5.30 1.37 -7.65
N VAL A 74 5.18 1.22 -6.33
CA VAL A 74 3.94 1.60 -5.62
C VAL A 74 3.77 3.11 -5.62
N THR A 75 4.84 3.89 -5.46
CA THR A 75 4.81 5.35 -5.55
C THR A 75 4.31 5.80 -6.92
N GLU A 76 4.86 5.25 -8.01
CA GLU A 76 4.42 5.59 -9.37
C GLU A 76 2.96 5.18 -9.62
N PHE A 77 2.52 4.04 -9.08
CA PHE A 77 1.12 3.64 -9.15
C PHE A 77 0.17 4.60 -8.40
N LEU A 78 0.57 5.06 -7.21
CA LEU A 78 -0.26 5.95 -6.38
C LEU A 78 -0.22 7.40 -6.85
N ARG A 79 0.84 7.83 -7.53
CA ARG A 79 1.02 9.20 -8.03
C ARG A 79 -0.21 9.79 -8.72
N PRO A 80 -0.84 9.15 -9.72
CA PRO A 80 -2.05 9.69 -10.36
C PRO A 80 -3.25 9.84 -9.39
N ILE A 81 -3.37 8.97 -8.39
CA ILE A 81 -4.44 9.06 -7.38
C ILE A 81 -4.19 10.28 -6.47
N PHE A 82 -2.96 10.47 -6.00
CA PHE A 82 -2.59 11.65 -5.22
C PHE A 82 -2.74 12.94 -6.01
N THR A 83 -2.30 12.97 -7.27
CA THR A 83 -2.46 14.15 -8.14
C THR A 83 -3.92 14.55 -8.30
N ARG A 84 -4.83 13.58 -8.48
CA ARG A 84 -6.28 13.84 -8.59
C ARG A 84 -6.87 14.45 -7.32
N HIS A 85 -6.35 14.09 -6.15
CA HIS A 85 -6.89 14.48 -4.84
C HIS A 85 -5.93 15.38 -4.05
N TRP A 86 -5.04 16.10 -4.73
CA TRP A 86 -3.93 16.84 -4.09
C TRP A 86 -4.40 17.84 -3.02
N SER A 87 -5.56 18.49 -3.23
CA SER A 87 -6.14 19.42 -2.27
C SER A 87 -6.53 18.79 -0.92
N CYS A 88 -6.63 17.46 -0.85
CA CYS A 88 -6.98 16.71 0.35
C CYS A 88 -5.75 16.27 1.16
N VAL A 89 -4.53 16.42 0.60
CA VAL A 89 -3.29 15.97 1.23
C VAL A 89 -2.86 16.97 2.31
N GLU A 90 -2.37 16.46 3.44
CA GLU A 90 -1.86 17.27 4.55
C GLU A 90 -0.69 18.16 4.09
N PRO A 91 -0.69 19.47 4.42
CA PRO A 91 0.40 20.36 4.05
C PRO A 91 1.77 19.86 4.49
N GLY A 92 2.73 19.84 3.55
CA GLY A 92 4.09 19.37 3.79
C GLY A 92 4.30 17.87 3.59
N VAL A 93 3.24 17.09 3.36
CA VAL A 93 3.35 15.68 2.97
C VAL A 93 3.57 15.58 1.46
N SER A 94 4.66 14.92 1.05
CA SER A 94 4.89 14.61 -0.36
C SER A 94 4.18 13.31 -0.78
N VAL A 95 3.99 13.11 -2.08
CA VAL A 95 3.47 11.84 -2.61
C VAL A 95 4.39 10.68 -2.23
N ASP A 96 5.70 10.91 -2.27
CA ASP A 96 6.72 9.91 -1.96
C ASP A 96 6.65 9.51 -0.47
N ASP A 97 6.53 10.47 0.46
CA ASP A 97 6.36 10.19 1.89
C ASP A 97 5.05 9.43 2.16
N ALA A 98 3.96 9.84 1.52
CA ALA A 98 2.66 9.21 1.70
C ALA A 98 2.65 7.77 1.15
N ALA A 99 3.24 7.55 -0.03
CA ALA A 99 3.37 6.23 -0.63
C ALA A 99 4.28 5.32 0.22
N GLU A 100 5.40 5.84 0.72
CA GLU A 100 6.26 5.12 1.65
C GLU A 100 5.48 4.69 2.91
N TRP A 101 4.70 5.59 3.50
CA TRP A 101 3.89 5.29 4.68
C TRP A 101 2.84 4.20 4.42
N VAL A 102 2.20 4.23 3.26
CA VAL A 102 1.26 3.20 2.81
C VAL A 102 1.96 1.83 2.66
N VAL A 103 3.10 1.78 1.99
CA VAL A 103 3.87 0.53 1.79
C VAL A 103 4.36 -0.02 3.13
N ARG A 104 4.89 0.82 4.02
CA ARG A 104 5.30 0.41 5.37
C ARG A 104 4.14 -0.14 6.19
N THR A 105 2.95 0.42 6.03
CA THR A 105 1.73 -0.10 6.67
C THR A 105 1.39 -1.50 6.15
N ILE A 106 1.45 -1.72 4.84
CA ILE A 106 1.23 -3.05 4.23
C ILE A 106 2.27 -4.06 4.75
N LEU A 107 3.56 -3.69 4.71
CA LEU A 107 4.66 -4.51 5.22
C LEU A 107 4.45 -4.90 6.69
N SER A 108 4.05 -3.95 7.54
CA SER A 108 3.78 -4.21 8.96
C SER A 108 2.62 -5.19 9.16
N LEU A 109 1.53 -5.04 8.39
CA LEU A 109 0.35 -5.91 8.46
C LEU A 109 0.61 -7.35 7.98
N LEU A 110 1.64 -7.55 7.15
CA LEU A 110 2.02 -8.85 6.60
C LEU A 110 3.09 -9.55 7.43
N THR A 111 4.08 -8.82 7.94
CA THR A 111 5.27 -9.41 8.60
C THR A 111 5.11 -9.56 10.11
N VAL A 112 4.30 -8.71 10.76
CA VAL A 112 4.10 -8.74 12.21
C VAL A 112 2.67 -9.16 12.54
N ARG A 113 2.50 -10.32 13.18
CA ARG A 113 1.17 -10.70 13.70
C ARG A 113 0.78 -9.75 14.82
N GLY A 114 -0.29 -8.99 14.59
CA GLY A 114 -0.89 -8.16 15.62
C GLY A 114 -1.52 -8.99 16.74
N PRO A 115 -1.77 -8.40 17.93
CA PRO A 115 -2.37 -9.09 19.08
C PRO A 115 -3.85 -9.44 18.89
N ARG A 116 -4.46 -9.05 17.77
CA ARG A 116 -5.89 -9.21 17.48
C ARG A 116 -6.08 -9.57 16.02
N GLU A 117 -6.90 -10.59 15.77
CA GLU A 117 -7.45 -10.83 14.45
C GLU A 117 -8.58 -9.83 14.21
N ARG A 118 -8.42 -8.97 13.20
CA ARG A 118 -9.42 -7.98 12.84
C ARG A 118 -10.33 -8.55 11.75
N SER A 119 -11.63 -8.30 11.87
CA SER A 119 -12.54 -8.40 10.73
C SER A 119 -12.16 -7.37 9.66
N ARG A 120 -12.75 -7.51 8.47
CA ARG A 120 -12.61 -6.54 7.38
C ARG A 120 -12.92 -5.11 7.83
N ASP A 121 -14.09 -4.90 8.41
CA ASP A 121 -14.51 -3.58 8.91
C ASP A 121 -13.60 -3.07 10.05
N GLY A 122 -13.09 -3.99 10.88
CA GLY A 122 -12.12 -3.66 11.92
C GLY A 122 -10.77 -3.20 11.36
N LEU A 123 -10.30 -3.78 10.26
CA LEU A 123 -9.09 -3.33 9.56
C LEU A 123 -9.33 -1.97 8.92
N ARG A 124 -10.46 -1.77 8.23
CA ARG A 124 -10.85 -0.48 7.66
C ARG A 124 -10.88 0.63 8.70
N ALA A 125 -11.57 0.42 9.82
CA ALA A 125 -11.61 1.39 10.91
C ALA A 125 -10.22 1.68 11.51
N PHE A 126 -9.37 0.65 11.60
CA PHE A 126 -7.99 0.81 12.05
C PHE A 126 -7.15 1.66 11.09
N LEU A 127 -7.22 1.39 9.79
CA LEU A 127 -6.52 2.17 8.77
C LEU A 127 -7.03 3.61 8.72
N SER A 128 -8.35 3.82 8.73
CA SER A 128 -8.91 5.17 8.77
C SER A 128 -8.45 5.97 9.99
N ARG A 129 -8.25 5.31 11.13
CA ARG A 129 -7.81 5.96 12.37
C ARG A 129 -6.30 6.25 12.44
N PHE A 130 -5.46 5.41 11.82
CA PHE A 130 -4.01 5.45 12.05
C PHE A 130 -3.16 5.64 10.80
N LEU A 131 -3.64 5.23 9.62
CA LEU A 131 -2.97 5.49 8.33
C LEU A 131 -3.30 6.91 7.84
N LEU A 132 -4.60 7.20 7.72
CA LEU A 132 -5.07 8.40 7.01
C LEU A 132 -4.67 9.74 7.65
N PRO A 133 -4.64 9.92 8.99
CA PRO A 133 -4.31 11.22 9.57
C PRO A 133 -2.88 11.71 9.31
N ALA A 134 -1.98 10.83 8.87
CA ALA A 134 -0.63 11.20 8.46
C ALA A 134 -0.55 11.67 6.98
N ILE A 135 -1.63 11.50 6.22
CA ILE A 135 -1.69 11.75 4.77
C ILE A 135 -2.73 12.81 4.42
N LEU A 136 -3.89 12.80 5.07
CA LEU A 136 -5.03 13.65 4.75
C LEU A 136 -5.12 14.85 5.68
N ALA A 137 -5.47 16.00 5.09
CA ALA A 137 -5.85 17.19 5.84
C ALA A 137 -7.02 16.89 6.80
N GLY A 138 -7.01 17.51 7.98
CA GLY A 138 -7.93 17.19 9.09
C GLY A 138 -9.43 17.15 8.74
N ASP A 139 -9.89 17.95 7.78
CA ASP A 139 -11.28 17.96 7.31
C ASP A 139 -11.64 16.75 6.42
N HIS A 140 -10.64 16.10 5.84
CA HIS A 140 -10.76 14.98 4.91
C HIS A 140 -10.39 13.63 5.57
N ALA A 141 -9.81 13.64 6.77
CA ALA A 141 -9.40 12.45 7.50
C ALA A 141 -10.57 11.72 8.21
N ARG A 142 -11.76 12.32 8.30
CA ARG A 142 -12.95 11.67 8.83
C ARG A 142 -13.78 11.07 7.70
N PRO A 143 -14.11 9.77 7.72
CA PRO A 143 -15.12 9.25 6.81
C PRO A 143 -16.45 9.95 7.10
N MET A 144 -17.15 10.40 6.05
CA MET A 144 -18.56 10.82 6.15
C MET A 144 -19.45 9.64 6.53
#